data_AF-A0A9E4MLH2-F1
#
_entry.id   AF-A0A9E4MLH2-F1
#
_cell.length_a   1.000
_cell.length_b   1.000
_cell.length_c   1.000
_cell.angle_alpha   90.00
_cell.angle_beta   90.00
_cell.angle_gamma   90.00
#
_symmetry.space_group_name_H-M   'P 1'
#
loop_
_entity.id
_entity.type
_entity.pdbx_description
1 polymer ?
#
loop_
_entity_poly.entity_id
_entity_poly.type
_entity_poly.pdbx_seq_one_letter_code
_entity_poly.pdbx_strand_id
1 'polypeptide(L)'
;MASSGYEFSTSQNELIGDLAKKMNFVATLLIAIGILGIFLGIVNIFNALSASEKTAIVVNNLIQGVFSVLVGTWTKNAAKAFTQIVTTAGTDIENLMIALGELRKLYTLQYWLAIIALVFSVIALIIILITVIAVSF
;
A
#
# COMPACT_ATOMS: atom_id res chain seq x y z
N MET A 1 -44.20 -8.73 -2.07
CA MET A 1 -43.12 -9.34 -1.25
C MET A 1 -42.06 -9.89 -2.19
N ALA A 2 -40.91 -9.22 -2.22
CA ALA A 2 -39.57 -9.74 -2.54
C ALA A 2 -38.64 -8.51 -2.47
N SER A 3 -37.99 -8.30 -1.32
CA SER A 3 -36.88 -7.36 -1.18
C SER A 3 -35.63 -7.98 -1.81
N SER A 4 -35.60 -8.16 -3.13
CA SER A 4 -34.39 -8.68 -3.79
C SER A 4 -33.33 -7.59 -3.84
N GLY A 5 -32.65 -7.40 -2.71
CA GLY A 5 -31.36 -6.71 -2.68
C GLY A 5 -30.42 -7.40 -3.67
N TYR A 6 -29.56 -6.61 -4.31
CA TYR A 6 -28.50 -7.13 -5.17
C TYR A 6 -27.55 -7.97 -4.32
N GLU A 7 -27.80 -9.27 -4.22
CA GLU A 7 -26.95 -10.23 -3.51
C GLU A 7 -26.09 -11.02 -4.49
N PHE A 8 -24.91 -11.43 -4.02
CA PHE A 8 -24.02 -12.30 -4.76
C PHE A 8 -24.44 -13.76 -4.66
N SER A 9 -24.24 -14.52 -5.74
CA SER A 9 -24.40 -15.97 -5.75
C SER A 9 -23.37 -16.66 -4.85
N THR A 10 -23.63 -17.93 -4.49
CA THR A 10 -22.70 -18.75 -3.71
C THR A 10 -21.29 -18.78 -4.30
N SER A 11 -21.18 -18.98 -5.63
CA SER A 11 -19.88 -19.00 -6.32
C SER A 11 -19.13 -17.66 -6.24
N GLN A 12 -19.84 -16.54 -6.29
CA GLN A 12 -19.27 -15.20 -6.14
C GLN A 12 -18.82 -14.96 -4.69
N ASN A 13 -19.61 -15.41 -3.71
CA ASN A 13 -19.25 -15.33 -2.29
C ASN A 13 -18.02 -16.17 -1.94
N GLU A 14 -17.85 -17.35 -2.54
CA GLU A 14 -16.64 -18.15 -2.40
C GLU A 14 -15.41 -17.41 -2.94
N LEU A 15 -15.52 -16.80 -4.13
CA LEU A 15 -14.45 -16.01 -4.73
C LEU A 15 -14.09 -14.77 -3.88
N ILE A 16 -15.10 -14.00 -3.45
CA ILE A 16 -14.92 -12.82 -2.61
C ILE A 16 -14.31 -13.21 -1.26
N GLY A 17 -14.77 -14.31 -0.67
CA GLY A 17 -14.26 -14.82 0.59
C GLY A 17 -12.81 -15.29 0.51
N ASP A 18 -12.42 -15.97 -0.56
CA ASP A 18 -11.02 -16.35 -0.81
C ASP A 18 -10.13 -15.11 -0.99
N LEU A 19 -10.58 -14.13 -1.77
CA LEU A 19 -9.88 -12.86 -1.93
C LEU A 19 -9.71 -12.14 -0.59
N ALA A 20 -10.78 -12.03 0.21
CA ALA A 20 -10.75 -11.39 1.51
C ALA A 20 -9.74 -12.03 2.47
N LYS A 21 -9.66 -13.37 2.50
CA LYS A 21 -8.68 -14.11 3.32
C LYS A 21 -7.25 -13.77 2.91
N LYS A 22 -6.95 -13.80 1.61
CA LYS A 22 -5.61 -13.47 1.08
C LYS A 22 -5.24 -12.02 1.35
N MET A 23 -6.17 -11.08 1.12
CA MET A 23 -5.97 -9.67 1.41
C MET A 23 -5.68 -9.43 2.90
N ASN A 24 -6.41 -10.09 3.81
CA ASN A 24 -6.18 -9.96 5.25
C ASN A 24 -4.80 -10.48 5.66
N PHE A 25 -4.38 -11.62 5.11
CA PHE A 25 -3.04 -12.17 5.34
C PHE A 25 -1.95 -11.21 4.86
N VAL A 26 -2.02 -10.74 3.60
CA VAL A 26 -1.06 -9.79 3.03
C VAL A 26 -1.04 -8.48 3.81
N ALA A 27 -2.20 -7.95 4.18
CA ALA A 27 -2.32 -6.73 4.97
C ALA A 27 -1.62 -6.85 6.32
N THR A 28 -1.79 -8.00 6.99
CA THR A 28 -1.14 -8.27 8.29
C THR A 28 0.38 -8.33 8.14
N LEU A 29 0.88 -8.98 7.08
CA LEU A 29 2.32 -8.99 6.79
C LEU A 29 2.86 -7.59 6.48
N LEU A 30 2.16 -6.81 5.65
CA LEU A 30 2.58 -5.45 5.29
C LEU A 30 2.63 -4.52 6.50
N ILE A 31 1.65 -4.61 7.41
CA ILE A 31 1.65 -3.84 8.64
C ILE A 31 2.84 -4.25 9.53
N ALA A 32 3.11 -5.55 9.68
CA ALA A 32 4.23 -6.04 10.48
C ALA A 32 5.59 -5.60 9.89
N ILE A 33 5.77 -5.76 8.58
CA ILE A 33 6.97 -5.29 7.85
C ILE A 33 7.11 -3.78 8.00
N GLY A 34 6.01 -3.04 7.88
CA GLY A 34 6.01 -1.59 8.00
C GLY A 34 6.43 -1.10 9.38
N ILE A 35 5.88 -1.72 10.44
CA ILE A 35 6.27 -1.42 11.83
C ILE A 35 7.76 -1.74 12.06
N LEU A 36 8.25 -2.88 11.58
CA LEU A 36 9.65 -3.25 11.67
C LEU A 36 10.55 -2.26 10.92
N GLY A 37 10.16 -1.84 9.71
CA GLY A 37 10.90 -0.85 8.92
C GLY A 37 10.96 0.52 9.59
N ILE A 38 9.86 0.97 10.20
CA ILE A 38 9.83 2.20 11.00
C ILE A 38 10.79 2.09 12.19
N PHE A 39 10.72 1.00 12.94
CA PHE A 39 11.59 0.77 14.09
C PHE A 39 13.08 0.80 13.69
N LEU A 40 13.46 0.05 12.64
CA LEU A 40 14.82 0.04 12.12
C LEU A 40 15.27 1.42 11.61
N GLY A 41 14.37 2.15 10.95
CA GLY A 41 14.64 3.52 10.51
C GLY A 41 14.93 4.47 11.69
N ILE A 42 14.16 4.37 12.77
CA ILE A 42 14.38 5.16 13.99
C ILE A 42 15.73 4.82 14.63
N VAL A 43 16.03 3.54 14.81
CA VAL A 43 17.35 3.08 15.34
C VAL A 43 18.49 3.62 14.49
N ASN A 44 18.34 3.58 13.17
CA ASN A 44 19.35 4.09 12.24
C ASN A 44 19.52 5.61 12.33
N ILE A 45 18.49 6.40 12.64
CA ILE A 45 18.64 7.84 12.90
C ILE A 45 19.56 8.08 14.09
N PHE A 46 19.32 7.38 15.21
CA PHE A 46 20.13 7.52 16.41
C PHE A 46 21.59 7.09 16.20
N ASN A 47 21.81 6.05 15.38
CA ASN A 47 23.16 5.59 15.02
C ASN A 47 23.85 6.51 13.99
N ALA A 48 23.11 7.14 13.06
CA ALA A 48 23.67 8.07 12.09
C ALA A 48 24.04 9.43 12.69
N LEU A 49 23.44 9.81 13.82
CA LEU A 49 23.88 10.95 14.63
C LEU A 49 25.27 10.73 15.27
N SER A 50 25.76 9.49 15.30
CA SER A 50 27.03 9.10 15.91
C SER A 50 28.12 8.69 14.91
N ALA A 51 27.82 8.60 13.60
CA ALA A 51 28.79 8.26 12.55
C ALA A 51 28.56 9.09 11.28
N SER A 52 29.63 9.70 10.74
CA SER A 52 29.58 10.74 9.70
C SER A 52 29.17 10.29 8.28
N GLU A 53 28.58 9.11 8.08
CA GLU A 53 28.18 8.65 6.74
C GLU A 53 26.85 7.89 6.69
N LYS A 54 26.13 8.15 5.58
CA LYS A 54 24.91 7.49 5.05
C LYS A 54 23.55 7.96 5.58
N THR A 55 23.33 9.27 5.63
CA THR A 55 22.01 9.91 5.81
C THR A 55 20.95 9.41 4.81
N ALA A 56 21.35 9.00 3.60
CA ALA A 56 20.43 8.52 2.55
C ALA A 56 19.77 7.16 2.86
N ILE A 57 20.46 6.22 3.54
CA ILE A 57 19.90 4.90 3.84
C ILE A 57 18.84 4.99 4.95
N VAL A 58 19.05 5.91 5.90
CA VAL A 58 18.21 6.09 7.09
C VAL A 58 16.79 6.51 6.73
N VAL A 59 16.65 7.47 5.81
CA VAL A 59 15.35 8.03 5.41
C VAL A 59 14.53 7.03 4.59
N ASN A 60 15.18 6.18 3.80
CA ASN A 60 14.52 5.19 2.96
C ASN A 60 13.70 4.17 3.78
N ASN A 61 14.25 3.64 4.87
CA ASN A 61 13.56 2.64 5.69
C ASN A 61 12.31 3.19 6.37
N LEU A 62 12.34 4.45 6.81
CA LEU A 62 11.17 5.12 7.39
C LEU A 62 10.06 5.31 6.36
N ILE A 63 10.41 5.83 5.17
CA ILE A 63 9.44 6.06 4.10
C ILE A 63 8.77 4.73 3.70
N GLN A 64 9.58 3.69 3.47
CA GLN A 64 9.06 2.36 3.09
C GLN A 64 8.23 1.73 4.20
N GLY A 65 8.61 1.93 5.46
CA GLY A 65 7.86 1.45 6.61
C GLY A 65 6.47 2.10 6.71
N VAL A 66 6.42 3.43 6.63
CA VAL A 66 5.16 4.20 6.65
C VAL A 66 4.27 3.80 5.47
N PHE A 67 4.84 3.72 4.27
CA PHE A 67 4.11 3.28 3.08
C PHE A 67 3.49 1.88 3.28
N SER A 68 4.26 0.92 3.79
CA SER A 68 3.78 -0.45 4.03
C SER A 68 2.64 -0.51 5.06
N VAL A 69 2.72 0.29 6.13
CA VAL A 69 1.63 0.39 7.13
C VAL A 69 0.36 0.97 6.50
N LEU A 70 0.46 2.04 5.71
CA LEU A 70 -0.71 2.66 5.07
C LEU A 70 -1.39 1.71 4.08
N VAL A 71 -0.60 1.10 3.18
CA VAL A 71 -1.11 0.12 2.21
C VAL A 71 -1.73 -1.07 2.92
N GLY A 72 -1.06 -1.62 3.94
CA GLY A 72 -1.57 -2.71 4.74
C GLY A 72 -2.88 -2.36 5.45
N THR A 73 -3.02 -1.15 6.01
CA THR A 73 -4.23 -0.70 6.71
C THR A 73 -5.44 -0.64 5.78
N TRP A 74 -5.33 0.04 4.63
CA TRP A 74 -6.43 0.11 3.67
C TRP A 74 -6.76 -1.28 3.07
N THR A 75 -5.74 -2.11 2.83
CA THR A 75 -5.95 -3.50 2.39
C THR A 75 -6.72 -4.30 3.44
N LYS A 76 -6.41 -4.13 4.73
CA LYS A 76 -7.11 -4.81 5.83
C LYS A 76 -8.57 -4.38 5.93
N ASN A 77 -8.83 -3.08 5.80
CA ASN A 77 -10.19 -2.54 5.84
C ASN A 77 -11.02 -3.04 4.65
N ALA A 78 -10.45 -3.05 3.45
CA ALA A 78 -11.09 -3.63 2.26
C ALA A 78 -11.37 -5.13 2.45
N ALA A 79 -10.41 -5.89 3.00
CA ALA A 79 -10.59 -7.32 3.30
C ALA A 79 -11.72 -7.57 4.30
N LYS A 80 -11.84 -6.73 5.34
CA LYS A 80 -12.94 -6.81 6.32
C LYS A 80 -14.29 -6.58 5.64
N ALA A 81 -14.39 -5.56 4.80
CA ALA A 81 -15.61 -5.26 4.06
C ALA A 81 -15.99 -6.39 3.09
N PHE A 82 -15.03 -6.96 2.36
CA PHE A 82 -15.27 -8.15 1.53
C PHE A 82 -15.68 -9.38 2.35
N THR A 83 -15.13 -9.56 3.56
CA THR A 83 -15.58 -10.63 4.46
C THR A 83 -17.05 -10.43 4.86
N GLN A 84 -17.48 -9.18 5.10
CA GLN A 84 -18.84 -8.85 5.47
C GLN A 84 -19.85 -9.19 4.36
N ILE A 85 -19.48 -9.06 3.08
CA ILE A 85 -20.32 -9.52 1.96
C ILE A 85 -20.67 -11.02 2.11
N VAL A 86 -19.72 -11.84 2.54
CA VAL A 86 -19.92 -13.29 2.64
C VAL A 86 -20.66 -13.70 3.93
N THR A 87 -20.56 -12.89 4.99
CA THR A 87 -21.10 -13.23 6.32
C THR A 87 -22.40 -12.53 6.68
N THR A 88 -22.84 -11.54 5.90
CA THR A 88 -24.07 -10.78 6.16
C THR A 88 -25.00 -10.87 4.95
N ALA A 89 -26.31 -10.86 5.18
CA ALA A 89 -27.32 -10.88 4.11
C ALA A 89 -27.93 -9.49 3.93
N GLY A 90 -28.31 -9.16 2.70
CA GLY A 90 -29.04 -7.93 2.35
C GLY A 90 -28.20 -6.65 2.30
N THR A 91 -26.88 -6.70 2.43
CA THR A 91 -25.99 -5.51 2.48
C THR A 91 -24.77 -5.56 1.55
N ASP A 92 -24.76 -6.49 0.59
CA ASP A 92 -23.62 -6.79 -0.29
C ASP A 92 -23.07 -5.58 -1.03
N ILE A 93 -23.94 -4.75 -1.63
CA ILE A 93 -23.53 -3.55 -2.36
C ILE A 93 -22.94 -2.49 -1.43
N GLU A 94 -23.49 -2.33 -0.22
CA GLU A 94 -22.94 -1.38 0.76
C GLU A 94 -21.53 -1.81 1.17
N ASN A 95 -21.35 -3.08 1.51
CA ASN A 95 -20.05 -3.66 1.85
C ASN A 95 -19.07 -3.59 0.66
N LEU A 96 -19.54 -3.78 -0.57
CA LEU A 96 -18.72 -3.60 -1.78
C LEU A 96 -18.25 -2.15 -1.92
N MET A 97 -19.14 -1.17 -1.72
CA MET A 97 -18.78 0.25 -1.80
C MET A 97 -17.79 0.66 -0.72
N ILE A 98 -17.89 0.09 0.49
CA ILE A 98 -16.89 0.27 1.55
C ILE A 98 -15.53 -0.29 1.09
N ALA A 99 -15.50 -1.51 0.56
CA ALA A 99 -14.26 -2.13 0.08
C ALA A 99 -13.62 -1.32 -1.05
N LEU A 100 -14.41 -0.89 -2.04
CA LEU A 100 -13.96 -0.05 -3.14
C LEU A 100 -13.46 1.32 -2.65
N GLY A 101 -14.10 1.89 -1.61
CA GLY A 101 -13.65 3.12 -0.98
C GLY A 101 -12.24 3.02 -0.40
N GLU A 102 -11.92 1.90 0.25
CA GLU A 102 -10.58 1.63 0.79
C GLU A 102 -9.55 1.36 -0.32
N LEU A 103 -9.92 0.56 -1.34
CA LEU A 103 -9.07 0.34 -2.51
C LEU A 103 -8.78 1.66 -3.25
N ARG A 104 -9.76 2.56 -3.35
CA ARG A 104 -9.55 3.88 -3.94
C ARG A 104 -8.51 4.68 -3.18
N LYS A 105 -8.50 4.67 -1.84
CA LYS A 105 -7.47 5.35 -1.03
C LYS A 105 -6.08 4.81 -1.35
N LEU A 106 -5.95 3.49 -1.37
CA LEU A 106 -4.71 2.78 -1.71
C LEU A 106 -4.20 3.15 -3.10
N TYR A 107 -5.04 3.01 -4.13
CA TYR A 107 -4.64 3.31 -5.51
C TYR A 107 -4.40 4.81 -5.74
N THR A 108 -5.09 5.70 -5.02
CA THR A 108 -4.82 7.14 -5.07
C THR A 108 -3.42 7.44 -4.55
N LEU A 109 -3.01 6.84 -3.42
CA LEU A 109 -1.66 7.01 -2.90
C LEU A 109 -0.61 6.47 -3.91
N GLN A 110 -0.81 5.25 -4.41
CA GLN A 110 0.12 4.64 -5.36
C GLN A 110 0.23 5.45 -6.66
N TYR A 111 -0.89 5.96 -7.17
CA TYR A 111 -0.92 6.80 -8.36
C TYR A 111 -0.01 8.02 -8.20
N TRP A 112 -0.15 8.76 -7.11
CA TRP A 112 0.67 9.95 -6.86
C TRP A 112 2.15 9.59 -6.64
N LEU A 113 2.44 8.54 -5.87
CA LEU A 113 3.81 8.10 -5.65
C LEU A 113 4.49 7.64 -6.93
N ALA A 114 3.78 6.92 -7.81
CA ALA A 114 4.30 6.48 -9.10
C ALA A 114 4.61 7.66 -10.02
N ILE A 115 3.72 8.67 -10.08
CA ILE A 115 3.97 9.90 -10.85
C ILE A 115 5.20 10.63 -10.32
N ILE A 116 5.27 10.84 -9.00
CA ILE A 116 6.41 11.52 -8.37
C ILE A 116 7.70 10.76 -8.66
N ALA A 117 7.72 9.44 -8.43
CA ALA A 117 8.88 8.60 -8.71
C ALA A 117 9.32 8.71 -10.17
N LEU A 118 8.38 8.62 -11.12
CA LEU A 118 8.68 8.72 -12.55
C LEU A 118 9.30 10.08 -12.91
N VAL A 119 8.74 11.18 -12.40
CA VAL A 119 9.27 12.53 -12.64
C VAL A 119 10.71 12.66 -12.12
N PHE A 120 10.98 12.21 -10.89
CA PHE A 120 12.33 12.25 -10.32
C PHE A 120 13.31 11.34 -11.08
N SER A 121 12.88 10.16 -11.52
CA SER A 121 13.71 9.27 -12.33
C SER A 121 14.09 9.89 -13.67
N VAL A 122 13.16 10.58 -14.34
CA VAL A 122 13.44 11.28 -15.61
C VAL A 122 14.43 12.43 -15.38
N ILE A 123 14.24 13.24 -14.33
CA ILE A 123 15.18 14.33 -13.99
C ILE A 123 16.58 13.78 -13.72
N ALA A 124 16.68 12.73 -12.90
CA ALA A 124 17.96 12.10 -12.58
C ALA A 124 18.65 11.55 -13.84
N LEU A 125 17.89 10.92 -14.74
CA LEU A 125 18.42 10.43 -16.01
C LEU A 125 18.97 11.57 -16.88
N ILE A 126 18.25 12.69 -17.00
CA ILE A 126 18.71 13.86 -17.76
C ILE A 126 20.01 14.41 -17.18
N ILE A 127 20.10 14.56 -15.86
CA ILE A 127 21.31 15.04 -15.18
C ILE A 127 22.49 14.11 -15.47
N ILE A 128 22.29 12.79 -15.32
CA ILE A 128 23.33 11.78 -15.61
C ILE A 128 23.82 11.91 -17.05
N LEU A 129 22.90 12.02 -18.02
CA LEU A 129 23.27 12.16 -19.44
C LEU A 129 24.09 13.43 -19.69
N ILE A 130 23.68 14.58 -19.12
CA ILE A 130 24.43 15.84 -19.24
C ILE A 130 25.83 15.68 -18.65
N THR A 131 25.96 15.09 -17.46
CA THR A 131 27.26 14.87 -16.82
C THR A 131 28.17 13.96 -17.63
N VAL A 132 27.64 12.85 -18.17
CA VAL A 132 28.41 11.91 -19.00
C VAL A 132 28.93 12.61 -20.27
N ILE A 133 28.08 13.39 -20.93
CA ILE A 133 28.47 14.15 -22.13
C ILE A 133 29.55 15.17 -21.77
N ALA A 134 29.38 15.94 -20.69
CA ALA A 134 30.31 16.99 -20.28
C ALA A 134 31.71 16.47 -19.93
N VAL A 135 31.83 15.25 -19.38
CA VAL A 135 33.13 14.64 -19.02
C VAL A 135 33.79 13.92 -20.21
N SER A 136 33.05 13.71 -21.32
CA SER A 136 33.54 13.04 -22.52
C SER A 136 34.25 13.98 -23.52
N PHE A 137 34.31 15.28 -23.23
CA PHE A 137 35.03 16.31 -24.00
C PHE A 137 36.15 16.92 -23.15
#